data_AF-A0A963ILI6-F1
#
_entry.id   AF-A0A963ILI6-F1
#
_cell.length_a   1.000
_cell.length_b   1.000
_cell.length_c   1.000
_cell.angle_alpha   90.00
_cell.angle_beta   90.00
_cell.angle_gamma   90.00
#
_symmetry.space_group_name_H-M   'P 1'
#
loop_
_entity.id
_entity.type
_entity.pdbx_description
1 polymer ?
#
loop_
_entity_poly.entity_id
_entity_poly.type
_entity_poly.pdbx_seq_one_letter_code
_entity_poly.pdbx_strand_id
1 'polypeptide(L)' 'RVVDLPQPCLRLVGKPVKASAAEVAANPRARSAVMRVAEKLARRAA' A
#
# COMPACT_ATOMS: atom_id res chain seq x y z
N ARG A 1 -15.36 16.49 9.84
CA ARG A 1 -14.59 16.62 8.57
C ARG A 1 -13.37 15.70 8.70
N VAL A 2 -12.82 15.08 7.64
CA VAL A 2 -11.66 14.14 7.80
C VAL A 2 -10.44 14.84 8.43
N VAL A 3 -10.35 16.16 8.25
CA VAL A 3 -9.31 17.02 8.84
C VAL A 3 -9.34 17.08 10.37
N ASP A 4 -10.42 16.66 11.03
CA ASP A 4 -10.55 16.70 12.49
C ASP A 4 -10.06 15.40 13.16
N LEU A 5 -9.67 14.40 12.37
CA LEU A 5 -9.17 13.13 12.91
C LEU A 5 -7.65 13.19 13.15
N PRO A 6 -7.16 12.55 14.22
CA PRO A 6 -5.73 12.44 14.47
C PRO A 6 -5.05 11.71 13.30
N GLN A 7 -3.84 12.14 12.94
CA GLN A 7 -3.09 11.52 11.86
C GLN A 7 -2.82 10.03 12.18
N PRO A 8 -3.05 9.12 11.22
CA PRO A 8 -2.82 7.69 11.43
C PRO A 8 -1.33 7.41 11.60
N CYS A 9 -0.98 6.47 12.48
CA CYS A 9 0.41 6.01 12.69
C CYS A 9 0.85 5.03 11.58
N LEU A 10 0.56 5.36 10.32
CA LEU A 10 0.87 4.55 9.14
C LEU A 10 1.48 5.45 8.08
N ARG A 11 2.62 5.04 7.52
CA ARG A 11 3.27 5.73 6.40
C ARG A 11 3.30 4.83 5.19
N LEU A 12 2.81 5.32 4.05
CA LEU A 12 2.91 4.59 2.78
C LEU A 12 4.37 4.49 2.35
N VAL A 13 4.76 3.30 1.87
CA VAL A 13 6.11 3.02 1.39
C VAL A 13 6.07 2.84 -0.12
N GLY A 14 6.77 3.73 -0.83
CA GLY A 14 6.92 3.65 -2.28
C GLY A 14 5.63 3.87 -3.07
N LYS A 15 5.67 3.47 -4.35
CA LYS A 15 4.53 3.50 -5.26
C LYS A 15 3.83 2.13 -5.28
N PRO A 16 2.53 2.05 -5.62
CA PRO A 16 1.85 0.78 -5.82
C PRO A 16 2.59 -0.09 -6.83
N VAL A 17 2.78 -1.36 -6.49
CA VAL A 17 3.45 -2.35 -7.35
C VAL A 17 2.39 -3.10 -8.15
N LYS A 18 2.63 -3.25 -9.45
CA LYS A 18 1.80 -4.00 -10.40
C LYS A 18 2.53 -5.28 -10.80
N ALA A 19 1.75 -6.31 -11.16
CA ALA A 19 2.30 -7.54 -11.72
C ALA A 19 3.10 -7.25 -13.01
N SER A 20 4.18 -8.00 -13.21
CA SER A 20 4.99 -7.88 -14.43
C SER A 20 4.28 -8.51 -15.64
N ALA A 21 4.72 -8.19 -16.86
CA ALA A 21 4.15 -8.80 -18.07
C ALA A 21 4.29 -10.33 -18.09
N ALA A 22 5.45 -10.85 -17.66
CA ALA A 22 5.70 -12.28 -17.57
C ALA A 22 4.79 -12.97 -16.54
N GLU A 23 4.58 -12.33 -15.39
CA GLU A 23 3.69 -12.82 -14.33
C GLU A 23 2.23 -12.85 -14.79
N VAL A 24 1.78 -11.83 -15.52
CA VAL A 24 0.42 -11.80 -16.09
C VAL A 24 0.24 -12.88 -17.16
N ALA A 25 1.27 -13.17 -17.96
CA ALA A 25 1.22 -14.25 -18.94
C ALA A 25 1.11 -15.63 -18.28
N ALA A 26 1.89 -15.87 -17.21
CA ALA A 26 1.82 -17.12 -16.45
C ALA A 26 0.56 -17.24 -15.58
N ASN A 27 0.03 -16.12 -15.10
CA ASN A 27 -1.18 -16.04 -14.28
C ASN A 27 -2.09 -14.88 -14.74
N PRO A 28 -3.05 -15.14 -15.66
CA PRO A 28 -3.96 -14.11 -16.16
C PRO A 28 -4.78 -13.38 -15.09
N ARG A 29 -5.03 -14.01 -13.92
CA ARG A 29 -5.74 -13.36 -12.80
C ARG A 29 -4.92 -12.26 -12.13
N ALA A 30 -3.59 -12.22 -12.32
CA ALA A 30 -2.73 -11.18 -11.77
C ALA A 30 -2.85 -9.82 -12.47
N ARG A 31 -3.53 -9.74 -13.64
CA ARG A 31 -3.65 -8.50 -14.44
C ARG A 31 -4.18 -7.30 -13.65
N SER A 32 -5.07 -7.52 -12.67
CA SER A 32 -5.65 -6.46 -11.84
C SER A 32 -5.00 -6.30 -10.47
N ALA A 33 -3.99 -7.12 -10.13
CA ALA A 33 -3.34 -7.09 -8.83
C ALA A 33 -2.63 -5.76 -8.58
N VAL A 34 -2.76 -5.24 -7.36
CA VAL A 34 -2.07 -4.03 -6.90
C VAL A 34 -1.57 -4.24 -5.48
N MET A 35 -0.26 -4.31 -5.31
CA MET A 35 0.35 -4.40 -3.98
C MET A 35 0.67 -2.99 -3.46
N ARG A 36 0.22 -2.69 -2.24
CA ARG A 36 0.52 -1.45 -1.53
C ARG A 36 1.17 -1.81 -0.20
N VAL A 37 2.25 -1.11 0.11
CA VAL A 37 3.02 -1.34 1.34
C VAL A 37 2.92 -0.09 2.20
N ALA A 38 2.73 -0.30 3.50
CA ALA A 38 2.79 0.73 4.52
C ALA A 38 3.59 0.19 5.70
N GLU A 39 4.31 1.08 6.37
CA GLU A 39 4.94 0.79 7.64
C GLU A 39 4.12 1.38 8.79
N LYS A 40 4.14 0.69 9.92
CA LYS A 40 3.58 1.20 11.18
C LYS A 40 4.61 2.10 11.84
N LEU A 41 4.24 3.36 12.03
CA LEU A 41 5.05 4.30 12.78
C LEU A 41 4.93 3.97 14.27
N ALA A 42 6.05 4.08 15.00
CA ALA A 42 6.00 4.05 16.46
C ALA A 42 5.04 5.14 16.94
N ARG A 43 4.04 4.76 17.73
CA ARG A 43 3.24 5.75 18.46
C ARG A 43 4.19 6.45 19.41
N ARG A 44 4.43 7.75 19.20
CA ARG A 44 4.83 8.58 20.33
C ARG A 44 3.62 8.65 21.24
N ALA A 45 3.73 8.06 22.43
CA ALA A 45 2.81 8.38 23.51
C ALA A 45 2.93 9.89 23.74
N ALA A 46 1.79 10.57 23.75
CA ALA A 46 1.70 11.93 24.28
C ALA A 46 1.79 11.86 25.81
#